data_AF-X0W9X4-F1
#
_entry.id   AF-X0W9X4-F1
#
_cell.length_a   1.000
_cell.length_b   1.000
_cell.length_c   1.000
_cell.angle_alpha   90.00
_cell.angle_beta   90.00
_cell.angle_gamma   90.00
#
_symmetry.space_group_name_H-M   'P 1'
#
loop_
_entity.id
_entity.type
_entity.pdbx_description
1 polymer ?
#
loop_
_entity_poly.entity_id
_entity_poly.type
_entity_poly.pdbx_seq_one_letter_code
_entity_poly.pdbx_strand_id
1 'polypeptide(L)'
;GDCKKAGSHFNPDKFTHGSRISHKRHAGDLGNILSKKKIAKGSFKDNRLSLRKNSKYYIGNRSIIVHDLKDDLGKGKDPESLKTGNAGPRLNCAKIKLI
;
A
#
# COMPACT_ATOMS: atom_id res chain seq x y z
N GLY A 1 15.29 7.81 -2.44
CA GLY A 1 15.80 6.75 -1.55
C GLY A 1 15.61 5.41 -2.24
N ASP A 2 16.38 4.39 -1.87
CA ASP A 2 16.21 3.05 -2.47
C ASP A 2 14.91 2.41 -1.96
N CYS A 3 13.88 2.43 -2.81
CA CYS A 3 12.57 1.89 -2.47
C CYS A 3 12.56 0.38 -2.32
N LYS A 4 13.58 -0.34 -2.78
CA LYS A 4 13.68 -1.80 -2.61
C LYS A 4 13.81 -2.19 -1.14
N LYS A 5 14.46 -1.35 -0.32
CA LYS A 5 14.64 -1.58 1.13
C LYS A 5 13.34 -1.55 1.94
N ALA A 6 12.23 -1.12 1.35
CA ALA A 6 10.93 -1.04 2.03
C ALA A 6 10.27 -2.42 2.27
N GLY A 7 10.74 -3.49 1.61
CA GLY A 7 10.15 -4.82 1.74
C GLY A 7 8.80 -4.97 1.02
N SER A 8 7.99 -5.96 1.42
CA SER A 8 6.64 -6.22 0.90
C SER A 8 5.58 -5.32 1.57
N HIS A 9 4.33 -5.43 1.13
CA HIS A 9 3.22 -4.70 1.74
C HIS A 9 3.10 -5.02 3.23
N PHE A 10 2.69 -4.03 4.02
CA PHE A 10 2.51 -4.22 5.45
C PHE A 10 1.33 -5.17 5.73
N ASN A 11 1.63 -6.37 6.20
CA ASN A 11 0.65 -7.46 6.34
C ASN A 11 0.71 -8.16 7.71
N PRO A 12 0.23 -7.50 8.79
CA PRO A 12 0.22 -8.09 10.13
C PRO A 12 -0.76 -9.28 10.29
N ASP A 13 -1.75 -9.41 9.41
CA ASP A 13 -2.81 -10.43 9.48
C ASP A 13 -2.59 -11.61 8.54
N LYS A 14 -1.52 -11.59 7.73
CA LYS A 14 -1.18 -12.62 6.74
C LYS A 14 -2.30 -12.90 5.74
N PHE A 15 -3.05 -11.87 5.37
CA PHE A 15 -4.02 -11.97 4.27
C PHE A 15 -3.33 -11.87 2.92
N THR A 16 -4.04 -12.23 1.85
CA THR A 16 -3.64 -11.90 0.48
C THR A 16 -3.89 -10.42 0.19
N HIS A 17 -3.26 -9.91 -0.86
CA HIS A 17 -3.49 -8.57 -1.39
C HIS A 17 -4.96 -8.35 -1.75
N GLY A 18 -5.45 -7.12 -1.60
CA GLY A 18 -6.81 -6.79 -2.00
C GLY A 18 -7.11 -5.28 -2.01
N SER A 19 -8.28 -4.92 -2.54
CA SER A 19 -8.73 -3.53 -2.54
C SER A 19 -8.84 -2.92 -1.13
N ARG A 20 -8.70 -1.60 -1.00
CA ARG A 20 -8.87 -0.85 0.27
C ARG A 20 -10.19 -1.16 1.00
N ILE A 21 -11.25 -1.45 0.27
CA ILE A 21 -12.59 -1.75 0.83
C ILE A 21 -12.78 -3.25 1.14
N SER A 22 -11.80 -4.11 0.83
CA SER A 22 -11.87 -5.54 1.11
C SER A 22 -11.73 -5.81 2.62
N HIS A 23 -12.51 -6.79 3.11
CA HIS A 23 -12.36 -7.34 4.46
C HIS A 23 -11.11 -8.22 4.61
N LYS A 24 -10.57 -8.77 3.53
CA LYS A 24 -9.30 -9.50 3.52
C LYS A 24 -8.37 -8.81 2.53
N ARG A 25 -7.39 -8.09 3.08
CA ARG A 25 -6.33 -7.37 2.37
C ARG A 25 -5.14 -7.20 3.29
N HIS A 26 -3.97 -6.86 2.77
CA HIS A 26 -2.90 -6.37 3.62
C HIS A 26 -3.32 -5.06 4.29
N ALA A 27 -2.76 -4.75 5.46
CA ALA A 27 -3.02 -3.47 6.10
C ALA A 27 -2.51 -2.30 5.24
N GLY A 28 -1.41 -2.51 4.52
CA GLY A 28 -0.81 -1.52 3.61
C GLY A 28 -1.51 -1.31 2.27
N ASP A 29 -2.56 -2.06 1.92
CA ASP A 29 -3.18 -1.97 0.59
C ASP A 29 -4.15 -0.77 0.52
N LEU A 30 -3.64 0.39 0.11
CA LEU A 30 -4.43 1.63 0.03
C LEU A 30 -5.14 1.83 -1.33
N GLY A 31 -4.82 0.96 -2.30
CA GLY A 31 -5.37 0.95 -3.66
C GLY A 31 -4.75 2.02 -4.56
N ASN A 32 -5.47 2.35 -5.63
CA ASN A 32 -4.98 3.27 -6.66
C ASN A 32 -5.20 4.74 -6.31
N ILE A 33 -4.27 5.60 -6.75
CA ILE A 33 -4.43 7.05 -6.82
C ILE A 33 -4.67 7.49 -8.26
N LEU A 34 -5.54 8.48 -8.47
CA LEU A 34 -5.77 9.05 -9.80
C LEU A 34 -4.80 10.20 -10.04
N SER A 35 -4.01 10.10 -11.11
CA SER A 35 -3.12 11.17 -11.57
C SER A 35 -3.74 11.87 -12.78
N LYS A 36 -3.82 13.20 -12.75
CA LYS A 36 -4.24 14.04 -13.88
C LYS A 36 -3.14 15.04 -14.15
N LYS A 37 -2.67 15.10 -15.41
CA LYS A 37 -1.53 15.97 -15.80
C LYS A 37 -0.30 15.79 -14.88
N LYS A 38 0.04 14.53 -14.56
CA LYS A 38 1.17 14.15 -13.68
C LYS A 38 1.04 14.60 -12.21
N ILE A 39 -0.15 15.01 -11.77
CA ILE A 39 -0.43 15.39 -10.38
C ILE A 39 -1.53 14.50 -9.84
N ALA A 40 -1.30 13.90 -8.66
CA ALA A 40 -2.33 13.22 -7.88
C ALA A 40 -2.61 14.03 -6.62
N LYS A 41 -3.86 14.44 -6.41
CA LYS A 41 -4.31 15.17 -5.21
C LYS A 41 -5.60 14.55 -4.70
N GLY A 42 -5.66 14.33 -3.39
CA GLY A 42 -6.85 13.80 -2.75
C GLY A 42 -6.59 13.42 -1.30
N SER A 43 -7.63 12.93 -0.64
CA SER A 43 -7.59 12.41 0.71
C SER A 43 -8.59 11.27 0.84
N PHE A 44 -8.28 10.30 1.69
CA PHE A 44 -9.20 9.25 2.07
C PHE A 44 -8.99 8.90 3.54
N LYS A 45 -9.96 8.17 4.12
CA LYS A 45 -9.85 7.59 5.44
C LYS A 45 -9.63 6.09 5.30
N ASP A 46 -8.73 5.55 6.11
CA ASP A 46 -8.50 4.12 6.26
C ASP A 46 -8.63 3.77 7.74
N ASN A 47 -9.35 2.68 8.04
CA ASN A 47 -9.65 2.25 9.40
C ASN A 47 -8.79 1.07 9.87
N ARG A 48 -7.88 0.56 9.03
CA ARG A 48 -6.94 -0.50 9.42
C ARG A 48 -5.66 0.07 10.00
N LEU A 49 -5.16 1.17 9.43
CA LEU A 49 -3.87 1.73 9.82
C LEU A 49 -3.94 2.50 11.15
N SER A 50 -2.85 2.48 11.92
CA SER A 50 -2.76 3.18 13.19
C SER A 50 -1.48 3.99 13.34
N LEU A 51 -1.58 5.12 14.02
CA LEU A 51 -0.45 5.94 14.48
C LEU A 51 -0.10 5.70 15.96
N ARG A 52 -0.85 4.83 16.67
CA ARG A 52 -0.56 4.47 18.05
C ARG A 52 0.55 3.43 18.10
N LYS A 53 1.67 3.72 18.79
CA LYS A 53 2.87 2.88 18.84
C LYS A 53 2.61 1.44 19.33
N ASN A 54 1.61 1.24 20.20
CA ASN A 54 1.23 -0.06 20.73
C ASN A 54 0.25 -0.85 19.84
N SER A 55 -0.17 -0.29 18.70
CA SER A 55 -1.07 -0.99 17.78
C SER A 55 -0.30 -1.99 16.92
N LYS A 56 -0.87 -3.18 16.73
CA LYS A 56 -0.42 -4.15 15.70
C LYS A 56 -0.34 -3.52 14.30
N TYR A 57 -1.17 -2.50 14.05
CA TYR A 57 -1.26 -1.78 12.77
C TYR A 57 -0.45 -0.48 12.74
N TYR A 58 0.50 -0.30 13.66
CA TYR A 58 1.35 0.88 13.70
C TYR A 58 2.16 1.05 12.40
N ILE A 59 1.99 2.20 11.74
CA ILE A 59 2.69 2.53 10.48
C ILE A 59 3.87 3.49 10.63
N GLY A 60 4.14 3.99 11.84
CA GLY A 60 5.31 4.84 12.05
C GLY A 60 6.59 4.11 11.68
N ASN A 61 7.52 4.83 11.03
CA ASN A 61 8.76 4.31 10.45
C ASN A 61 8.61 3.32 9.29
N ARG A 62 7.40 3.02 8.82
CA ARG A 62 7.19 2.29 7.55
C ARG A 62 7.33 3.24 6.37
N SER A 63 7.23 2.69 5.16
CA SER A 63 7.32 3.47 3.92
C SER A 63 5.97 3.54 3.22
N ILE A 64 5.69 4.68 2.60
CA ILE A 64 4.69 4.81 1.54
C ILE A 64 5.40 4.67 0.19
N ILE A 65 4.77 4.01 -0.78
CA ILE A 65 5.34 3.73 -2.10
C ILE A 65 4.29 4.06 -3.16
N VAL A 66 4.71 4.74 -4.22
CA VAL A 66 3.90 4.93 -5.44
C VAL A 66 4.46 4.02 -6.53
N HIS A 67 3.57 3.26 -7.14
CA HIS A 67 3.89 2.29 -8.19
C HIS A 67 3.61 2.86 -9.58
N ASP A 68 4.24 2.26 -10.60
CA ASP A 68 4.17 2.71 -12.00
C ASP A 68 2.89 2.26 -12.72
N LEU A 69 2.41 1.05 -12.39
CA LEU A 69 1.22 0.48 -12.99
C LEU A 69 0.04 0.51 -12.03
N LYS A 70 -1.15 0.34 -12.59
CA LYS A 70 -2.40 0.23 -11.84
C LYS A 70 -2.40 -1.06 -11.03
N ASP A 71 -2.69 -0.95 -9.74
CA ASP A 71 -3.00 -2.07 -8.86
C ASP A 71 -4.31 -2.73 -9.31
N ASP A 72 -4.26 -4.02 -9.62
CA ASP A 72 -5.40 -4.84 -10.04
C ASP A 72 -6.33 -5.27 -8.88
N LEU A 73 -5.95 -4.92 -7.65
CA LEU A 73 -6.69 -5.11 -6.40
C LEU A 73 -6.87 -6.58 -6.00
N GLY A 74 -5.97 -7.46 -6.43
CA GLY A 74 -6.04 -8.89 -6.16
C GLY A 74 -7.04 -9.63 -7.05
N LYS A 75 -7.40 -9.03 -8.19
CA LYS A 75 -8.41 -9.55 -9.12
C LYS A 75 -7.81 -10.07 -10.43
N GLY A 76 -6.48 -10.04 -10.55
CA GLY A 76 -5.75 -10.71 -11.62
C GLY A 76 -5.91 -12.23 -11.53
N LYS A 77 -5.60 -12.92 -12.63
CA LYS A 77 -5.71 -14.38 -12.75
C LYS A 77 -4.40 -15.11 -12.46
N ASP A 78 -3.40 -14.39 -11.94
CA ASP A 78 -2.06 -14.89 -11.66
C ASP A 78 -1.71 -14.80 -10.16
N PRO A 79 -0.72 -15.57 -9.69
CA PRO A 79 -0.33 -15.56 -8.28
C PRO A 79 0.25 -14.24 -7.78
N GLU A 80 0.74 -13.35 -8.66
CA GLU A 80 1.35 -12.09 -8.27
C GLU A 80 0.29 -11.03 -7.92
N SER A 81 -0.88 -11.11 -8.56
CA SER A 81 -2.05 -10.31 -8.19
C SER A 81 -2.38 -10.42 -6.69
N LEU A 82 -2.35 -11.64 -6.13
CA LEU A 82 -2.62 -11.89 -4.71
C LEU A 82 -1.50 -11.43 -3.76
N LYS A 83 -0.36 -10.97 -4.29
CA LYS A 83 0.81 -10.52 -3.51
C LYS A 83 1.04 -9.01 -3.59
N THR A 84 0.99 -8.44 -4.78
CA THR A 84 1.36 -7.03 -5.02
C THR A 84 0.35 -6.28 -5.88
N GLY A 85 -0.72 -6.97 -6.32
CA GLY A 85 -1.71 -6.38 -7.22
C GLY A 85 -1.18 -6.04 -8.60
N ASN A 86 -0.07 -6.66 -9.03
CA ASN A 86 0.56 -6.39 -10.33
C ASN A 86 0.86 -4.90 -10.59
N ALA A 87 1.10 -4.11 -9.53
CA ALA A 87 1.33 -2.67 -9.64
C ALA A 87 2.70 -2.31 -10.27
N GLY A 88 3.56 -3.30 -10.52
CA GLY A 88 4.82 -3.10 -11.22
C GLY A 88 5.87 -2.33 -10.41
N PRO A 89 6.84 -1.66 -11.08
CA PRO A 89 7.96 -0.99 -10.44
C PRO A 89 7.57 0.09 -9.43
N ARG A 90 8.48 0.37 -8.50
CA ARG A 90 8.33 1.42 -7.48
C ARG A 90 8.88 2.74 -8.03
N LEU A 91 7.99 3.68 -8.36
CA LEU A 91 8.39 4.99 -8.87
C LEU A 91 9.08 5.84 -7.81
N ASN A 92 8.50 5.86 -6.60
CA ASN A 92 9.06 6.62 -5.49
C ASN A 92 8.56 6.09 -4.14
N CYS A 93 9.23 6.49 -3.07
CA CYS A 93 8.90 6.10 -1.72
C CYS A 93 9.34 7.13 -0.69
N ALA A 94 8.66 7.17 0.45
CA ALA A 94 9.01 8.02 1.58
C ALA A 94 8.77 7.30 2.90
N LYS A 95 9.58 7.59 3.91
CA LYS A 95 9.40 7.05 5.27
C LYS A 95 8.35 7.88 6.02
N ILE A 96 7.42 7.22 6.67
CA ILE A 96 6.40 7.83 7.52
C ILE A 96 7.05 8.21 8.85
N LYS A 97 7.14 9.52 9.10
CA LYS A 97 7.53 10.08 10.39
C LYS A 97 6.32 10.74 11.04
N LEU A 98 6.14 10.47 12.33
CA LEU A 98 5.20 11.25 13.15
C LEU A 98 5.79 12.64 13.34
N ILE A 99 4.95 13.65 13.15
CA ILE A 99 5.25 15.05 13.42
C ILE A 99 4.63 15.45 14.76
#